data_AF-A0A2K3KDZ8-F1
#
_entry.id   AF-A0A2K3KDZ8-F1
#
_cell.length_a   1.000
_cell.length_b   1.000
_cell.length_c   1.000
_cell.angle_alpha   90.00
_cell.angle_beta   90.00
_cell.angle_gamma   90.00
#
_symmetry.space_group_name_H-M   'P 1'
#
loop_
_entity.id
_entity.type
_entity.pdbx_description
1 polymer ?
#
loop_
_entity_poly.entity_id
_entity_poly.type
_entity_poly.pdbx_seq_one_letter_code
_entity_poly.pdbx_strand_id
1 'polypeptide(L)'
;PAIRGNGGGATFVTGNAPCPLQVGLGNAESTLGLPVVFTPFAPHHDDDEVRLNRDLRVTFEASSNCAQSTQWRLGEKDATSGRRLIITGRDDSTVGQY
;
A
#
# COMPACT_ATOMS: atom_id res chain seq x y z
N PRO A 1 -4.93 11.13 -9.22
CA PRO A 1 -5.42 11.86 -8.02
C PRO A 1 -6.66 12.68 -8.37
N ALA A 2 -7.61 12.86 -7.44
CA ALA A 2 -8.81 13.64 -7.72
C ALA A 2 -8.48 15.13 -7.99
N ILE A 3 -7.49 15.67 -7.27
CA ILE A 3 -6.90 16.98 -7.54
C ILE A 3 -5.83 16.82 -8.62
N ARG A 4 -6.05 17.44 -9.79
CA ARG A 4 -5.09 17.48 -10.90
C ARG A 4 -3.88 18.35 -10.55
N GLY A 5 -2.79 18.21 -11.31
CA GLY A 5 -1.53 18.93 -11.12
C GLY A 5 -0.54 18.26 -10.17
N ASN A 6 -0.94 17.17 -9.50
CA ASN A 6 -0.23 16.60 -8.35
C ASN A 6 0.26 15.15 -8.58
N GLY A 7 0.46 14.77 -9.85
CA GLY A 7 0.93 13.44 -10.24
C GLY A 7 -0.19 12.49 -10.68
N GLY A 8 0.18 11.23 -10.86
CA GLY A 8 -0.64 10.13 -11.37
C GLY A 8 -1.20 9.22 -10.27
N GLY A 9 -1.67 8.05 -10.67
CA GLY A 9 -2.19 7.02 -9.76
C GLY A 9 -1.11 6.37 -8.89
N ALA A 10 -1.55 5.58 -7.93
CA ALA A 10 -0.67 4.89 -6.99
C ALA A 10 0.19 3.83 -7.69
N THR A 11 1.47 3.75 -7.36
CA THR A 11 2.43 2.82 -7.97
C THR A 11 3.55 2.44 -7.00
N PHE A 12 4.41 1.50 -7.41
CA PHE A 12 5.66 1.21 -6.71
C PHE A 12 6.67 2.34 -6.87
N VAL A 13 7.38 2.63 -5.79
CA VAL A 13 8.50 3.57 -5.76
C VAL A 13 9.70 2.91 -5.10
N THR A 14 10.86 3.00 -5.74
CA THR A 14 12.11 2.52 -5.15
C THR A 14 12.63 3.56 -4.17
N GLY A 15 12.82 3.15 -2.91
CA GLY A 15 13.46 3.97 -1.89
C GLY A 15 14.99 3.88 -1.94
N ASN A 16 15.63 4.16 -0.81
CA ASN A 16 17.09 4.03 -0.66
C ASN A 16 17.59 2.58 -0.81
N ALA A 17 16.75 1.61 -0.48
CA ALA A 17 16.99 0.19 -0.69
C ALA A 17 16.08 -0.34 -1.80
N PRO A 18 16.53 -1.36 -2.57
CA PRO A 18 15.75 -1.91 -3.69
C PRO A 18 14.46 -2.61 -3.24
N CYS A 19 14.45 -3.17 -2.03
CA CYS A 19 13.28 -3.81 -1.41
C CYS A 19 13.24 -3.53 0.10
N PRO A 20 12.05 -3.53 0.72
CA PRO A 20 10.74 -3.56 0.08
C PRO A 20 10.47 -2.28 -0.73
N LEU A 21 9.60 -2.36 -1.74
CA LEU A 21 9.18 -1.19 -2.50
C LEU A 21 8.29 -0.30 -1.62
N GLN A 22 8.30 0.99 -1.89
CA GLN A 22 7.40 1.95 -1.27
C GLN A 22 6.16 2.15 -2.15
N VAL A 23 5.10 2.67 -1.54
CA VAL A 23 3.89 3.09 -2.25
C VAL A 23 3.95 4.60 -2.45
N GLY A 24 3.81 5.05 -3.70
CA GLY A 24 3.79 6.47 -4.04
C GLY A 24 2.85 6.77 -5.20
N LEU A 25 2.89 8.01 -5.69
CA LEU A 25 2.13 8.45 -6.85
C LEU A 25 3.04 8.51 -8.08
N GLY A 26 2.50 8.21 -9.26
CA GLY A 26 3.21 8.42 -10.53
C GLY A 26 3.57 9.90 -10.74
N ASN A 27 4.64 10.19 -11.46
CA ASN A 27 5.08 11.56 -11.69
C ASN A 27 4.19 12.33 -12.69
N ALA A 28 3.62 11.64 -13.67
CA ALA A 28 2.78 12.24 -14.71
C ALA A 28 1.30 11.98 -14.42
N GLU A 29 0.45 12.97 -14.67
CA GLU A 29 -1.01 12.83 -14.52
C GLU A 29 -1.61 11.71 -15.38
N SER A 30 -0.99 11.44 -16.53
CA SER A 30 -1.41 10.37 -17.45
C SER A 30 -1.09 8.97 -16.92
N THR A 31 -0.26 8.83 -15.88
CA THR A 31 0.01 7.54 -15.26
C THR A 31 -1.20 7.11 -14.43
N LEU A 32 -1.91 6.07 -14.87
CA LEU A 32 -3.09 5.55 -14.16
C LEU A 32 -2.75 4.86 -12.82
N GLY A 33 -1.50 4.41 -12.66
CA GLY A 33 -1.06 3.63 -11.50
C GLY A 33 -1.31 2.14 -11.68
N LEU A 34 -1.21 1.40 -10.58
CA LEU A 34 -1.43 -0.04 -10.53
C LEU A 34 -2.81 -0.36 -9.94
N PRO A 35 -3.46 -1.46 -10.37
CA PRO A 35 -4.71 -1.90 -9.77
C PRO A 35 -4.51 -2.24 -8.28
N VAL A 36 -5.53 -1.95 -7.48
CA VAL A 36 -5.52 -2.15 -6.02
C VAL A 36 -6.72 -2.98 -5.62
N VAL A 37 -6.49 -3.99 -4.79
CA VAL A 37 -7.53 -4.80 -4.15
C VAL A 37 -7.65 -4.37 -2.68
N PHE A 38 -8.87 -4.09 -2.26
CA PHE A 38 -9.24 -3.85 -0.87
C PHE A 38 -9.90 -5.11 -0.31
N THR A 39 -9.31 -5.68 0.75
CA THR A 39 -9.84 -6.88 1.40
C THR A 39 -10.24 -6.53 2.84
N PRO A 40 -11.51 -6.67 3.23
CA PRO A 40 -11.95 -6.53 4.62
C PRO A 40 -11.12 -7.40 5.57
N PHE A 41 -10.77 -6.87 6.75
CA PHE A 41 -10.04 -7.63 7.77
C PHE A 41 -10.90 -8.63 8.56
N ALA A 42 -12.23 -8.57 8.45
CA ALA A 42 -13.14 -9.36 9.27
C ALA A 42 -12.87 -10.88 9.15
N PRO A 43 -12.73 -11.62 10.26
CA PRO A 43 -12.39 -13.05 10.26
C PRO A 43 -13.52 -13.94 9.74
N HIS A 44 -14.75 -13.44 9.80
CA HIS A 44 -15.91 -14.06 9.20
C HIS A 44 -16.18 -13.26 7.93
N HIS A 45 -15.97 -13.89 6.77
CA HIS A 45 -16.21 -13.38 5.42
C HIS A 45 -17.70 -13.06 5.15
N ASP A 46 -18.43 -12.63 6.18
CA ASP A 46 -19.86 -12.35 6.12
C ASP A 46 -20.13 -11.00 5.42
N ASP A 47 -19.08 -10.24 5.10
CA ASP A 47 -19.13 -9.01 4.33
C ASP A 47 -18.01 -8.98 3.27
N ASP A 48 -18.39 -9.26 2.03
CA ASP A 48 -17.55 -9.01 0.84
C ASP A 48 -17.53 -7.53 0.43
N GLU A 49 -18.24 -6.68 1.16
CA GLU A 49 -18.35 -5.25 0.90
C GLU A 49 -17.16 -4.46 1.47
N VAL A 50 -16.58 -3.58 0.66
CA VAL A 50 -15.60 -2.59 1.11
C VAL A 50 -16.35 -1.44 1.79
N ARG A 51 -16.21 -1.35 3.13
CA ARG A 51 -16.91 -0.36 3.96
C ARG A 51 -15.97 0.73 4.47
N LEU A 52 -16.51 1.94 4.59
CA LEU A 52 -15.82 3.05 5.25
C LEU A 52 -15.65 2.77 6.76
N ASN A 53 -14.63 3.35 7.39
CA ASN A 53 -14.34 3.20 8.83
C ASN A 53 -14.24 1.74 9.28
N ARG A 54 -13.67 0.88 8.43
CA ARG A 54 -13.30 -0.50 8.73
C ARG A 54 -11.87 -0.74 8.28
N ASP A 55 -11.19 -1.62 9.00
CA ASP A 55 -9.83 -2.00 8.63
C ASP A 55 -9.85 -2.81 7.34
N LEU A 56 -8.95 -2.46 6.43
CA LEU A 56 -8.81 -3.09 5.12
C LEU A 56 -7.35 -3.44 4.85
N ARG A 57 -7.10 -4.62 4.30
CA ARG A 57 -5.83 -4.93 3.65
C ARG A 57 -5.85 -4.31 2.26
N VAL A 58 -4.82 -3.55 1.94
CA VAL A 58 -4.66 -2.92 0.63
C VAL A 58 -3.52 -3.62 -0.09
N THR A 59 -3.73 -4.08 -1.31
CA THR A 59 -2.73 -4.85 -2.07
C THR A 59 -2.67 -4.36 -3.50
N PHE A 60 -1.47 -4.16 -4.04
CA PHE A 60 -1.34 -3.99 -5.49
C PHE A 60 -1.49 -5.33 -6.21
N GLU A 61 -2.38 -5.38 -7.19
CA GLU A 61 -2.54 -6.52 -8.10
C GLU A 61 -1.54 -6.41 -9.26
N ALA A 62 -0.26 -6.47 -8.91
CA ALA A 62 0.85 -6.40 -9.85
C ALA A 62 2.02 -7.21 -9.31
N SER A 63 2.85 -7.74 -10.20
CA SER A 63 4.11 -8.38 -9.80
C SER A 63 5.15 -7.32 -9.46
N SER A 64 6.06 -7.68 -8.56
CA SER A 64 7.26 -6.91 -8.27
C SER A 64 8.48 -7.82 -8.34
N ASN A 65 9.66 -7.23 -8.46
CA ASN A 65 10.94 -7.94 -8.37
C ASN A 65 11.34 -8.25 -6.91
N CYS A 66 10.60 -7.76 -5.92
CA CYS A 66 10.80 -8.08 -4.52
C CYS A 66 10.10 -9.40 -4.17
N ALA A 67 10.74 -10.24 -3.36
CA ALA A 67 10.17 -11.52 -2.92
C ALA A 67 8.99 -11.35 -1.93
N GLN A 68 8.89 -10.17 -1.30
CA GLN A 68 7.83 -9.83 -0.36
C GLN A 68 6.48 -9.60 -1.05
N SER A 69 5.39 -9.72 -0.29
CA SER A 69 4.04 -9.38 -0.75
C SER A 69 3.93 -7.89 -1.15
N THR A 70 3.00 -7.59 -2.06
CA THR A 70 2.60 -6.23 -2.45
C THR A 70 1.50 -5.65 -1.56
N GLN A 71 1.15 -6.32 -0.45
CA GLN A 71 0.31 -5.77 0.62
C GLN A 71 0.95 -4.50 1.19
N TRP A 72 0.13 -3.52 1.52
CA TRP A 72 0.60 -2.26 2.08
C TRP A 72 0.67 -2.37 3.59
N ARG A 73 1.76 -1.87 4.16
CA ARG A 73 1.91 -1.71 5.60
C ARG A 73 2.66 -0.43 5.91
N LEU A 74 2.59 -0.01 7.16
CA LEU A 74 3.36 1.12 7.62
C LEU A 74 4.81 0.68 7.89
N GLY A 75 5.76 1.38 7.28
CA GLY A 75 7.19 1.18 7.52
C GLY A 75 7.65 1.72 8.87
N GLU A 76 8.91 1.44 9.19
CA GLU A 76 9.59 2.10 10.30
C GLU A 76 9.73 3.61 10.05
N LYS A 77 9.96 4.35 11.13
CA LYS A 77 10.17 5.79 11.04
C LYS A 77 11.46 6.05 10.24
N ASP A 78 11.32 6.67 9.08
CA ASP A 78 12.43 7.08 8.24
C ASP A 78 13.27 8.13 8.97
N ALA A 79 14.58 7.89 9.09
CA ALA A 79 15.47 8.74 9.88
C ALA A 79 15.65 10.13 9.26
N THR A 80 15.57 10.25 7.94
CA THR A 80 15.80 11.50 7.21
C THR A 80 14.60 12.44 7.28
N SER A 81 13.41 11.91 6.98
CA SER A 81 12.16 12.69 6.95
C SER A 81 11.42 12.70 8.28
N GLY A 82 11.73 11.77 9.18
CA GLY A 82 10.99 11.55 10.43
C GLY A 82 9.59 10.96 10.24
N ARG A 83 9.22 10.53 9.02
CA ARG A 83 7.88 10.02 8.68
C ARG A 83 7.86 8.50 8.67
N ARG A 84 6.69 7.90 8.88
CA ARG A 84 6.47 6.48 8.54
C ARG A 84 5.87 6.42 7.14
N LEU A 85 6.56 5.77 6.21
CA LEU A 85 6.15 5.65 4.82
C LEU A 85 5.33 4.38 4.61
N ILE A 86 4.46 4.37 3.61
CA ILE A 86 3.74 3.16 3.22
C ILE A 86 4.68 2.32 2.35
N ILE A 87 4.89 1.07 2.76
CA ILE A 87 5.78 0.12 2.07
C ILE A 87 5.06 -1.18 1.77
N THR A 88 5.60 -1.95 0.84
CA THR A 88 5.08 -3.27 0.51
C THR A 88 5.61 -4.33 1.47
N GLY A 89 4.77 -5.31 1.76
CA GLY A 89 5.07 -6.46 2.61
C GLY A 89 3.87 -6.79 3.48
N ARG A 90 3.79 -8.04 3.93
CA ARG A 90 2.79 -8.39 4.95
C ARG A 90 3.17 -7.70 6.25
N ASP A 91 2.14 -7.29 6.98
CA ASP A 91 2.33 -6.90 8.36
C ASP A 91 2.50 -8.19 9.18
N ASP A 92 3.74 -8.49 9.54
CA ASP A 92 4.07 -9.62 10.41
C ASP A 92 3.88 -9.26 11.89
N SER A 93 3.50 -8.00 12.19
CA SER A 93 3.12 -7.64 13.56
C SER A 93 1.78 -8.30 13.90
N THR A 94 1.82 -9.20 14.86
CA THR A 94 0.65 -9.84 15.45
C THR A 94 -0.14 -8.80 16.26
N VAL A 95 -0.88 -7.92 15.58
CA VAL A 95 -1.78 -6.97 16.25
C VAL A 95 -3.22 -7.35 15.95
N GLY A 96 -3.84 -8.04 16.93
CA GLY A 96 -5.29 -8.18 17.06
C GLY A 96 -5.85 -9.59 16.76
N GLN A 97 -5.52 -10.58 17.60
CA GLN A 97 -6.57 -11.54 17.95
C GLN A 97 -7.59 -10.76 18.78
N TYR A 98 -8.75 -10.46 18.20
CA TYR A 98 -9.96 -10.15 18.95
C TYR A 98 -10.96 -11.26 18.68
#